data_AF-A0A177L452-F1
#
_entry.id   AF-A0A177L452-F1
#
_cell.length_a   1.000
_cell.length_b   1.000
_cell.length_c   1.000
_cell.angle_alpha   90.00
_cell.angle_beta   90.00
_cell.angle_gamma   90.00
#
_symmetry.space_group_name_H-M   'P 1'
#
loop_
_entity.id
_entity.type
_entity.pdbx_description
1 polymer ?
#
loop_
_entity_poly.entity_id
_entity_poly.type
_entity_poly.pdbx_seq_one_letter_code
_entity_poly.pdbx_strand_id
1 'polypeptide(L)'
;MKIGEILELTQTTMSLAEIARDQLTIGKLPATKALKVAGCYSINGKKGWYYEGDKRVLEQSIYDFVALSKQKASSINYIASNNNNEETATSKQVASNSKVESEYDSIDKLLIQNERDSKQRVYRGFYWNTDIIDFLDNVKHGNKSDLMNEIVRSVLKDKGLI
;
A
#
# COMPACT_ATOMS: atom_id res chain seq x y z
N MET A 1 -17.13 22.17 5.91
CA MET A 1 -17.80 21.36 4.88
C MET A 1 -17.99 19.95 5.40
N LYS A 2 -19.18 19.38 5.22
CA LYS A 2 -19.53 18.03 5.68
C LYS A 2 -19.15 16.99 4.64
N ILE A 3 -18.92 15.74 5.06
CA ILE A 3 -18.59 14.65 4.13
C ILE A 3 -19.73 14.41 3.14
N GLY A 4 -20.99 14.42 3.59
CA GLY A 4 -22.15 14.22 2.72
C GLY A 4 -22.21 15.21 1.55
N GLU A 5 -21.95 16.49 1.83
CA GLU A 5 -21.92 17.55 0.81
C GLU A 5 -20.79 17.31 -0.21
N ILE A 6 -19.63 16.85 0.24
CA ILE A 6 -18.49 16.54 -0.63
C ILE A 6 -18.84 15.36 -1.54
N LEU A 7 -19.46 14.30 -1.03
CA LEU A 7 -19.84 13.14 -1.83
C LEU A 7 -20.85 13.54 -2.91
N GLU A 8 -21.88 14.29 -2.54
CA GLU A 8 -22.89 14.79 -3.48
C GLU A 8 -22.27 15.62 -4.60
N LEU A 9 -21.39 16.57 -4.25
CA LEU A 9 -20.69 17.42 -5.22
C LEU A 9 -19.74 16.63 -6.12
N THR A 10 -19.04 15.62 -5.58
CA THR A 10 -18.15 14.78 -6.41
C THR A 10 -18.92 13.92 -7.42
N GLN A 11 -20.16 13.54 -7.09
CA GLN A 11 -21.00 12.73 -7.95
C GLN A 11 -21.73 13.56 -9.01
N THR A 12 -22.19 14.77 -8.66
CA THR A 12 -22.96 15.63 -9.58
C THR A 12 -22.09 16.55 -10.43
N THR A 13 -21.23 17.36 -9.82
CA THR A 13 -20.72 18.57 -10.47
C THR A 13 -19.21 18.52 -10.69
N MET A 14 -18.42 18.43 -9.64
CA MET A 14 -16.99 18.75 -9.67
C MET A 14 -16.09 17.55 -9.33
N SER A 15 -14.84 17.60 -9.75
CA SER A 15 -13.84 16.64 -9.29
C SER A 15 -13.43 16.95 -7.85
N LEU A 16 -13.01 15.93 -7.08
CA LEU A 16 -12.48 16.13 -5.73
C LEU A 16 -11.33 17.15 -5.70
N ALA A 17 -10.57 17.28 -6.80
CA ALA A 17 -9.46 18.22 -6.91
C ALA A 17 -9.89 19.70 -7.03
N GLU A 18 -11.05 19.96 -7.63
CA GLU A 18 -11.63 21.31 -7.72
C GLU A 18 -12.27 21.68 -6.39
N ILE A 19 -13.06 20.79 -5.80
CA ILE A 19 -13.64 20.99 -4.45
C ILE A 19 -12.52 21.24 -3.43
N ALA A 20 -11.42 20.49 -3.54
CA ALA A 20 -10.25 20.61 -2.67
C ALA A 20 -9.43 21.91 -2.84
N ARG A 21 -9.67 22.70 -3.90
CA ARG A 21 -9.01 23.98 -4.16
C ARG A 21 -9.95 25.15 -3.94
N ASP A 22 -11.19 25.03 -4.41
CA ASP A 22 -12.14 26.13 -4.49
C ASP A 22 -13.01 26.22 -3.23
N GLN A 23 -13.30 25.08 -2.58
CA GLN A 23 -14.19 25.00 -1.41
C GLN A 23 -13.48 24.57 -0.12
N LEU A 24 -12.30 23.98 -0.24
CA LEU A 24 -11.53 23.43 0.86
C LEU A 24 -10.12 24.03 0.79
N THR A 25 -9.61 24.53 1.91
CA THR A 25 -8.26 25.14 1.99
C THR A 25 -7.13 24.11 2.16
N ILE A 26 -7.47 22.82 2.07
CA ILE A 26 -6.63 21.70 2.52
C ILE A 26 -5.89 21.01 1.37
N GLY A 27 -6.25 21.30 0.12
CA GLY A 27 -5.63 20.69 -1.07
C GLY A 27 -6.08 19.24 -1.35
N LYS A 28 -5.87 18.79 -2.60
CA LYS A 28 -6.38 17.50 -3.12
C LYS A 28 -5.91 16.29 -2.30
N LEU A 29 -4.62 16.26 -1.96
CA LEU A 29 -3.98 15.12 -1.29
C LEU A 29 -4.52 14.92 0.14
N PRO A 30 -4.57 15.96 1.00
CA PRO A 30 -5.19 15.84 2.32
C PRO A 30 -6.68 15.50 2.28
N ALA A 31 -7.45 16.09 1.35
CA ALA A 31 -8.87 15.76 1.18
C ALA A 31 -9.08 14.28 0.80
N THR A 32 -8.25 13.75 -0.09
CA THR A 32 -8.30 12.33 -0.48
C THR A 32 -7.99 11.41 0.70
N LYS A 33 -6.98 11.75 1.51
CA LYS A 33 -6.64 10.96 2.70
C LYS A 33 -7.76 11.01 3.74
N ALA A 34 -8.33 12.19 3.98
CA ALA A 34 -9.43 12.37 4.91
C ALA A 34 -10.67 11.56 4.51
N LEU A 35 -11.03 11.54 3.22
CA LEU A 35 -12.13 10.71 2.71
C LEU A 35 -11.86 9.21 2.90
N LYS A 36 -10.64 8.75 2.63
CA LYS A 36 -10.27 7.34 2.89
C LYS A 36 -10.34 6.98 4.38
N VAL A 37 -9.93 7.89 5.28
CA VAL A 37 -10.03 7.69 6.74
C VAL A 37 -11.49 7.67 7.19
N ALA A 38 -12.35 8.47 6.57
CA ALA A 38 -13.79 8.45 6.80
C ALA A 38 -14.48 7.18 6.25
N GLY A 39 -13.76 6.30 5.54
CA GLY A 39 -14.32 5.09 4.94
C GLY A 39 -14.98 5.31 3.58
N CYS A 40 -14.79 6.49 2.96
CA CYS A 40 -15.24 6.74 1.61
C CYS A 40 -14.28 6.12 0.58
N TYR A 41 -14.82 5.68 -0.55
CA TYR A 41 -14.06 5.06 -1.62
C TYR A 41 -14.51 5.58 -3.00
N SER A 42 -13.62 5.49 -3.98
CA SER A 42 -13.92 5.77 -5.38
C SER A 42 -14.01 4.45 -6.16
N ILE A 43 -14.95 4.36 -7.09
CA ILE A 43 -15.13 3.17 -7.93
C ILE A 43 -14.51 3.45 -9.31
N ASN A 44 -13.65 2.55 -9.80
CA ASN A 44 -13.08 2.67 -11.14
C ASN A 44 -14.19 2.67 -12.20
N GLY A 45 -14.17 3.66 -13.08
CA GLY A 45 -15.18 3.82 -14.14
C GLY A 45 -16.48 4.51 -13.72
N LYS A 46 -16.64 4.89 -12.44
CA LYS A 46 -17.76 5.75 -11.99
C LYS A 46 -17.25 7.08 -11.46
N LYS A 47 -17.94 8.18 -11.80
CA LYS A 47 -17.60 9.52 -11.33
C LYS A 47 -18.03 9.69 -9.87
N GLY A 48 -17.09 10.14 -9.05
CA GLY A 48 -17.36 10.56 -7.68
C GLY A 48 -16.87 9.59 -6.61
N TRP A 49 -17.16 9.97 -5.37
CA TRP A 49 -16.84 9.18 -4.18
C TRP A 49 -18.12 8.63 -3.56
N TYR A 50 -17.99 7.47 -2.95
CA TYR A 50 -19.08 6.68 -2.37
C TYR A 50 -18.78 6.37 -0.92
N TYR A 51 -19.84 6.17 -0.15
CA TYR A 51 -19.76 5.79 1.25
C TYR A 51 -20.95 4.89 1.58
N GLU A 52 -20.64 3.68 2.07
CA GLU A 52 -21.61 2.63 2.36
C GLU A 52 -21.55 2.30 3.85
N GLY A 53 -21.89 3.29 4.69
CA GLY A 53 -21.75 3.18 6.15
C GLY A 53 -22.73 4.08 6.90
N ASP A 54 -22.41 4.36 8.17
CA ASP A 54 -23.30 5.10 9.07
C ASP A 54 -23.49 6.56 8.64
N LYS A 55 -24.76 6.98 8.56
CA LYS A 55 -25.14 8.38 8.21
C LYS A 55 -24.51 9.43 9.13
N ARG A 56 -24.12 9.05 10.36
CA ARG A 56 -23.41 9.92 11.31
C ARG A 56 -22.06 10.42 10.78
N VAL A 57 -21.39 9.65 9.93
CA VAL A 57 -20.11 10.04 9.32
C VAL A 57 -20.31 11.10 8.25
N LEU A 58 -21.46 11.09 7.57
CA LEU A 58 -21.79 12.10 6.55
C LEU A 58 -21.97 13.50 7.14
N GLU A 59 -22.38 13.60 8.41
CA GLU A 59 -22.56 14.86 9.13
C GLU A 59 -21.26 15.43 9.70
N GLN A 60 -20.21 14.62 9.81
CA GLN A 60 -18.92 15.03 10.33
C GLN A 60 -18.14 15.89 9.33
N SER A 61 -17.27 16.74 9.85
CA SER A 61 -16.48 17.62 9.00
C SER A 61 -15.24 16.91 8.46
N ILE A 62 -14.92 17.16 7.19
CA ILE A 62 -13.69 16.63 6.58
C ILE A 62 -12.42 17.06 7.34
N TYR A 63 -12.44 18.22 8.01
CA TYR A 63 -11.30 18.73 8.78
C TYR A 63 -10.95 17.86 9.99
N ASP A 64 -11.94 17.22 10.61
CA ASP A 64 -11.73 16.30 11.73
C ASP A 64 -10.91 15.08 11.26
N PHE A 65 -11.25 14.54 10.09
CA PHE A 65 -10.53 13.44 9.46
C PHE A 65 -9.15 13.83 8.93
N VAL A 66 -8.94 15.11 8.57
CA VAL A 66 -7.60 15.61 8.22
C VAL A 66 -6.69 15.59 9.45
N ALA A 67 -7.18 16.01 10.61
CA ALA A 67 -6.41 15.95 11.86
C ALA A 67 -6.09 14.50 12.24
N LEU A 68 -7.08 13.60 12.13
CA LEU A 68 -6.86 12.17 12.33
C LEU A 68 -5.87 11.58 11.31
N SER A 69 -5.89 12.03 10.06
CA SER A 69 -4.93 11.58 9.04
C SER A 69 -3.49 11.96 9.36
N LYS A 70 -3.27 13.11 10.03
CA LYS A 70 -1.95 13.54 10.51
C LYS A 70 -1.51 12.72 11.72
N GLN A 71 -2.42 12.42 12.64
CA GLN A 71 -2.13 11.54 13.79
C GLN A 71 -1.84 10.10 13.33
N LYS A 72 -2.61 9.58 12.36
CA LYS A 72 -2.35 8.27 11.74
C LYS A 72 -1.01 8.26 10.99
N ALA A 73 -0.57 9.38 10.41
CA ALA A 73 0.76 9.46 9.78
C ALA A 73 1.93 9.37 10.80
N SER A 74 1.72 9.78 12.06
CA SER A 74 2.71 9.58 13.13
C SER A 74 2.75 8.14 13.67
N SER A 75 1.69 7.36 13.43
CA SER A 75 1.60 5.93 13.81
C SER A 75 1.65 4.95 12.64
N ILE A 76 1.74 5.43 11.40
CA ILE A 76 1.86 4.65 10.15
C ILE A 76 3.22 4.98 9.51
N ASN A 77 4.26 4.30 10.00
CA ASN A 77 5.42 3.93 9.18
C ASN A 77 5.25 2.52 8.59
N TYR A 78 4.01 2.03 8.48
CA TYR A 78 3.74 0.72 7.92
C TYR A 78 2.67 0.83 6.82
N ILE A 79 3.10 0.43 5.62
CA ILE A 79 2.30 0.12 4.42
C ILE A 79 2.06 1.31 3.47
N ALA A 80 3.06 1.56 2.64
CA ALA A 80 2.88 2.03 1.28
C ALA A 80 3.84 1.24 0.36
N SER A 81 3.42 0.08 -0.13
CA SER A 81 3.98 -0.50 -1.35
C SER A 81 3.11 -0.06 -2.52
N ASN A 82 3.73 0.82 -3.31
CA ASN A 82 3.25 1.44 -4.51
C ASN A 82 2.91 0.41 -5.59
N ASN A 83 1.74 0.55 -6.20
CA ASN A 83 1.52 0.10 -7.58
C ASN A 83 1.00 1.32 -8.34
N ASN A 84 1.85 1.89 -9.21
CA ASN A 84 1.50 2.71 -10.37
C ASN A 84 2.78 2.93 -11.17
N ASN A 85 3.03 2.05 -12.15
CA ASN A 85 3.94 2.35 -13.25
C ASN A 85 3.11 2.88 -14.41
N GLU A 86 3.00 4.20 -14.51
CA GLU A 86 2.76 4.91 -15.77
C GLU A 86 3.96 5.82 -16.00
N GLU A 87 4.94 5.37 -16.80
CA GLU A 87 5.84 6.29 -17.49
C GLU A 87 6.11 5.79 -18.92
N THR A 88 5.50 6.52 -19.83
CA THR A 88 5.92 6.74 -21.21
C THR A 88 7.38 7.20 -21.26
N ALA A 89 8.23 6.55 -22.07
CA ALA A 89 9.50 7.16 -22.48
C ALA A 89 9.86 6.75 -23.92
N THR A 90 9.72 7.75 -24.79
CA THR A 90 10.13 7.78 -26.18
C THR A 90 11.66 7.67 -26.31
N SER A 91 12.08 6.85 -27.28
CA SER A 91 13.37 6.81 -28.01
C SER A 91 14.43 7.90 -27.73
N LYS A 92 15.67 7.45 -27.46
CA LYS A 92 16.88 7.92 -28.15
C LYS A 92 18.05 6.93 -28.02
N GLN A 93 18.56 6.49 -29.16
CA GLN A 93 19.82 5.74 -29.35
C GLN A 93 21.03 6.57 -28.87
N VAL A 94 22.11 5.92 -28.40
CA VAL A 94 23.48 6.00 -28.97
C VAL A 94 24.30 4.78 -28.50
N ALA A 95 24.99 4.14 -29.44
CA ALA A 95 25.91 3.02 -29.25
C ALA A 95 27.30 3.47 -28.75
N SER A 96 27.98 2.63 -27.97
CA SER A 96 29.44 2.46 -28.08
C SER A 96 29.94 1.26 -27.28
N ASN A 97 30.66 0.38 -27.98
CA ASN A 97 31.46 -0.74 -27.48
C ASN A 97 32.25 -0.41 -26.21
N SER A 98 32.20 -1.33 -25.22
CA SER A 98 33.43 -1.74 -24.54
C SER A 98 33.27 -3.16 -23.97
N LYS A 99 34.28 -3.97 -24.24
CA LYS A 99 34.47 -5.33 -23.76
C LYS A 99 34.82 -5.25 -22.27
N VAL A 100 33.91 -5.66 -21.40
CA VAL A 100 34.18 -5.87 -19.98
C VAL A 100 33.40 -7.10 -19.56
N GLU A 101 34.08 -8.05 -18.91
CA GLU A 101 33.44 -9.15 -18.19
C GLU A 101 32.44 -8.54 -17.19
N SER A 102 31.16 -8.45 -17.54
CA SER A 102 30.13 -8.07 -16.59
C SER A 102 29.80 -9.31 -15.77
N GLU A 103 30.69 -9.59 -14.82
CA GLU A 103 30.44 -10.43 -13.68
C GLU A 103 29.35 -9.76 -12.82
N TYR A 104 28.10 -9.84 -13.30
CA TYR A 104 26.85 -9.33 -12.76
C TYR A 104 26.99 -8.03 -11.95
N ASP A 105 26.48 -6.94 -12.49
CA ASP A 105 26.46 -5.68 -11.75
C ASP A 105 25.63 -5.82 -10.45
N SER A 106 25.72 -4.82 -9.56
CA SER A 106 25.04 -4.91 -8.26
C SER A 106 23.51 -5.01 -8.40
N ILE A 107 22.96 -4.55 -9.52
CA ILE A 107 21.54 -4.62 -9.85
C ILE A 107 21.19 -6.02 -10.33
N ASP A 108 22.01 -6.61 -11.20
CA ASP A 108 21.89 -7.99 -11.68
C ASP A 108 21.93 -8.98 -10.51
N LYS A 109 22.84 -8.78 -9.55
CA LYS A 109 22.92 -9.63 -8.33
C LYS A 109 21.65 -9.56 -7.49
N LEU A 110 21.07 -8.36 -7.35
CA LEU A 110 19.82 -8.16 -6.61
C LEU A 110 18.62 -8.81 -7.34
N LEU A 111 18.55 -8.67 -8.65
CA LEU A 111 17.50 -9.27 -9.48
C LEU A 111 17.59 -10.81 -9.45
N ILE A 112 18.78 -11.38 -9.59
CA ILE A 112 19.00 -12.83 -9.55
C ILE A 112 18.70 -13.40 -8.16
N GLN A 113 19.05 -12.70 -7.08
CA GLN A 113 18.69 -13.11 -5.72
C GLN A 113 17.17 -13.12 -5.51
N ASN A 114 16.49 -12.06 -5.92
CA ASN A 114 15.03 -11.99 -5.86
C ASN A 114 14.35 -13.06 -6.72
N GLU A 115 14.91 -13.39 -7.89
CA GLU A 115 14.41 -14.48 -8.73
C GLU A 115 14.54 -15.86 -8.07
N ARG A 116 15.67 -16.14 -7.42
CA ARG A 116 15.86 -17.42 -6.71
C ARG A 116 14.93 -17.55 -5.51
N ASP A 117 14.77 -16.47 -4.75
CA ASP A 117 13.92 -16.44 -3.57
C ASP A 117 12.43 -16.53 -3.95
N SER A 118 12.01 -15.86 -5.01
CA SER A 118 10.61 -15.94 -5.51
C SER A 118 10.28 -17.30 -6.11
N LYS A 119 11.23 -17.98 -6.78
CA LYS A 119 11.02 -19.34 -7.32
C LYS A 119 10.81 -20.40 -6.22
N GLN A 120 11.35 -20.18 -5.02
CA GLN A 120 11.21 -21.13 -3.90
C GLN A 120 10.04 -20.80 -2.94
N ARG A 121 9.51 -19.57 -2.99
CA ARG A 121 8.44 -19.12 -2.10
C ARG A 121 7.07 -19.36 -2.73
N VAL A 122 6.24 -20.18 -2.08
CA VAL A 122 4.85 -20.41 -2.48
C VAL A 122 3.92 -19.90 -1.39
N TYR A 123 3.01 -18.99 -1.74
CA TYR A 123 1.97 -18.54 -0.82
C TYR A 123 0.90 -19.62 -0.68
N ARG A 124 0.65 -20.03 0.57
CA ARG A 124 -0.42 -20.95 0.95
C ARG A 124 -1.07 -20.44 2.22
N GLY A 125 -2.40 -20.49 2.27
CA GLY A 125 -3.17 -20.12 3.45
C GLY A 125 -3.28 -21.31 4.40
N PHE A 126 -2.89 -21.10 5.66
CA PHE A 126 -3.08 -22.03 6.76
C PHE A 126 -3.63 -21.26 7.96
N TYR A 127 -4.40 -21.96 8.80
CA TYR A 127 -4.84 -21.41 10.07
C TYR A 127 -3.73 -21.57 11.11
N TRP A 128 -3.49 -20.51 11.86
CA TRP A 128 -2.56 -20.46 12.99
C TRP A 128 -3.34 -20.17 14.26
N ASN A 129 -2.84 -20.65 15.39
CA ASN A 129 -3.39 -20.29 16.68
C ASN A 129 -3.07 -18.81 17.00
N THR A 130 -3.90 -18.21 17.84
CA THR A 130 -3.84 -16.77 18.17
C THR A 130 -2.53 -16.39 18.86
N ASP A 131 -2.04 -17.24 19.78
CA ASP A 131 -0.77 -17.05 20.48
C ASP A 131 0.44 -17.00 19.54
N ILE A 132 0.44 -17.85 18.50
CA ILE A 132 1.51 -17.91 17.50
C ILE A 132 1.50 -16.64 16.62
N ILE A 133 0.31 -16.19 16.21
CA ILE A 133 0.17 -14.96 15.42
C ILE A 133 0.55 -13.72 16.23
N ASP A 134 0.13 -13.64 17.48
CA ASP A 134 0.48 -12.54 18.37
C ASP A 134 2.01 -12.47 18.57
N PHE A 135 2.69 -13.62 18.71
CA PHE A 135 4.15 -13.65 18.74
C PHE A 135 4.77 -13.12 17.44
N LEU A 136 4.32 -13.62 16.28
CA LEU A 136 4.81 -13.21 14.96
C LEU A 136 4.58 -11.71 14.68
N ASP A 137 3.46 -11.15 15.14
CA ASP A 137 3.13 -9.74 14.94
C ASP A 137 3.96 -8.79 15.81
N ASN A 138 4.45 -9.26 16.95
CA ASN A 138 5.37 -8.53 17.80
C ASN A 138 6.83 -8.52 17.28
N VAL A 139 7.16 -9.32 16.27
CA VAL A 139 8.50 -9.32 15.64
C VAL A 139 8.65 -8.11 14.73
N LYS A 140 9.51 -7.16 15.15
CA LYS A 140 9.65 -5.82 14.52
C LYS A 140 10.37 -5.79 13.17
N HIS A 141 11.08 -6.86 12.77
CA HIS A 141 11.85 -6.86 11.52
C HIS A 141 11.24 -7.78 10.46
N GLY A 142 11.22 -7.30 9.22
CA GLY A 142 10.41 -7.75 8.08
C GLY A 142 10.64 -9.17 7.54
N ASN A 143 11.16 -10.06 8.36
CA ASN A 143 11.53 -11.43 8.01
C ASN A 143 10.54 -12.45 8.61
N LYS A 144 9.26 -12.08 8.83
CA LYS A 144 8.24 -12.98 9.42
C LYS A 144 8.18 -14.32 8.68
N SER A 145 8.19 -14.28 7.35
CA SER A 145 8.17 -15.48 6.51
C SER A 145 9.45 -16.30 6.64
N ASP A 146 10.62 -15.66 6.78
CA ASP A 146 11.90 -16.37 6.92
C ASP A 146 12.01 -17.02 8.30
N LEU A 147 11.62 -16.30 9.35
CA LEU A 147 11.51 -16.84 10.71
C LEU A 147 10.55 -18.02 10.74
N MET A 148 9.40 -17.91 10.06
CA MET A 148 8.43 -18.99 10.02
C MET A 148 8.96 -20.22 9.29
N ASN A 149 9.63 -20.00 8.15
CA ASN A 149 10.29 -21.08 7.42
C ASN A 149 11.39 -21.73 8.24
N GLU A 150 12.15 -20.98 9.02
CA GLU A 150 13.19 -21.50 9.92
C GLU A 150 12.58 -22.38 11.02
N ILE A 151 11.57 -21.89 11.73
CA ILE A 151 10.87 -22.64 12.78
C ILE A 151 10.32 -23.95 12.22
N VAL A 152 9.61 -23.89 11.09
CA VAL A 152 9.03 -25.09 10.46
C VAL A 152 10.13 -26.06 10.02
N ARG A 153 11.22 -25.57 9.40
CA ARG A 153 12.35 -26.43 8.99
C ARG A 153 13.03 -27.09 10.18
N SER A 154 13.21 -26.40 11.30
CA SER A 154 13.78 -26.99 12.51
C SER A 154 12.91 -28.16 12.98
N VAL A 155 11.60 -27.95 13.11
CA VAL A 155 10.67 -29.00 13.54
C VAL A 155 10.64 -30.18 12.58
N LEU A 156 10.71 -29.94 11.27
CA LEU A 156 10.73 -31.02 10.28
C LEU A 156 12.03 -31.82 10.32
N LYS A 157 13.19 -31.16 10.52
CA LYS A 157 14.50 -31.83 10.69
C LYS A 157 14.54 -32.66 11.96
N ASP A 158 14.06 -32.10 13.07
CA ASP A 158 13.99 -32.80 14.36
C ASP A 158 13.13 -34.07 14.28
N LYS A 159 12.12 -34.04 13.40
CA LYS A 159 11.24 -35.18 13.11
C LYS A 159 11.75 -36.10 11.99
N GLY A 160 12.88 -35.79 11.35
CA GLY A 160 13.46 -36.57 10.25
C GLY A 160 12.61 -36.57 8.97
N LEU A 161 11.78 -35.56 8.76
CA LEU A 161 10.89 -35.44 7.60
C LEU A 161 11.58 -34.76 6.40
N ILE A 162 12.63 -33.97 6.66
CA ILE A 162 13.49 -33.30 5.67
C ILE A 162 14.94 -33.25 6.15
#